data_AF-A0A6J1EW76-F1
#
_entry.id   AF-A0A6J1EW76-F1
#
_cell.length_a   1.000
_cell.length_b   1.000
_cell.length_c   1.000
_cell.angle_alpha   90.00
_cell.angle_beta   90.00
_cell.angle_gamma   90.00
#
_symmetry.space_group_name_H-M   'P 1'
#
loop_
_entity.id
_entity.type
_entity.pdbx_description
1 polymer ?
#
loop_
_entity_poly.entity_id
_entity_poly.type
_entity_poly.pdbx_seq_one_letter_code
_entity_poly.pdbx_strand_id
1 'polypeptide(L)'
;MGRTFLALFVFLSPSVYSLPLSTKGRWIVDSTTGRRVKLVCVNWPSHTQSMLIEGLNHRPLKELADEAIKLRFNCVRLTYATQMFTRYANRTVEENFDLLDLEQAKARLAQYNPFVLNKTIAEAYEAVVDMLGESGLMVIADNHMSQPRWCCSLDDDNGFFGDRYFDHQEWLRGLNLVAQRFSKKSTVRKN
;
A
#
# COMPACT_ATOMS: atom_id res chain seq x y z
N MET A 1 45.98 5.03 -38.49
CA MET A 1 45.50 3.91 -37.66
C MET A 1 44.99 4.50 -36.34
N GLY A 2 43.73 4.95 -36.29
CA GLY A 2 43.13 5.54 -35.08
C GLY A 2 42.11 4.56 -34.51
N ARG A 3 42.35 4.05 -33.30
CA ARG A 3 41.43 3.14 -32.61
C ARG A 3 40.44 3.96 -31.78
N THR A 4 39.20 4.01 -32.23
CA THR A 4 38.08 4.58 -31.48
C THR A 4 37.67 3.59 -30.37
N PHE A 5 37.78 4.00 -29.11
CA PHE A 5 37.26 3.23 -27.98
C PHE A 5 35.78 3.58 -27.75
N LEU A 6 34.90 2.59 -27.90
CA LEU A 6 33.47 2.71 -27.58
C LEU A 6 33.28 2.36 -26.10
N ALA A 7 32.95 3.35 -25.26
CA ALA A 7 32.61 3.12 -23.86
C ALA A 7 31.14 2.68 -23.74
N LEU A 8 30.93 1.43 -23.36
CA LEU A 8 29.60 0.87 -23.09
C LEU A 8 29.14 1.34 -21.69
N PHE A 9 28.24 2.31 -21.63
CA PHE A 9 27.57 2.67 -20.37
C PHE A 9 26.45 1.66 -20.09
N VAL A 10 26.71 0.72 -19.18
CA VAL A 10 25.69 -0.17 -18.64
C VAL A 10 24.87 0.62 -17.62
N PHE A 11 23.67 1.03 -18.01
CA PHE A 11 22.68 1.56 -17.07
C PHE A 11 22.09 0.39 -16.27
N LEU A 12 22.72 0.09 -15.13
CA LEU A 12 22.10 -0.73 -14.10
C LEU A 12 20.91 0.05 -13.54
N SER A 13 19.71 -0.29 -14.01
CA SER A 13 18.49 0.11 -13.29
C SER A 13 18.57 -0.55 -11.92
N PRO A 14 18.53 0.21 -10.81
CA PRO A 14 18.47 -0.41 -9.50
C PRO A 14 17.13 -1.11 -9.40
N SER A 15 17.14 -2.44 -9.54
CA SER A 15 16.02 -3.27 -9.11
C SER A 15 15.86 -3.02 -7.61
N VAL A 16 14.80 -2.30 -7.22
CA VAL A 16 14.42 -2.16 -5.83
C VAL A 16 13.81 -3.49 -5.41
N TYR A 17 14.67 -4.44 -5.06
CA TYR A 17 14.24 -5.52 -4.20
C TYR A 17 13.93 -4.86 -2.87
N SER A 18 12.70 -4.97 -2.40
CA SER A 18 12.41 -4.77 -0.98
C SER A 18 13.08 -5.94 -0.24
N LEU A 19 14.38 -5.76 -0.03
CA LEU A 19 15.24 -6.66 0.72
C LEU A 19 14.75 -6.65 2.17
N PRO A 20 14.86 -7.75 2.90
CA PRO A 20 14.53 -7.73 4.32
C PRO A 20 15.29 -6.57 4.97
N LEU A 21 14.59 -5.59 5.51
CA LEU A 21 15.25 -4.53 6.27
C LEU A 21 15.53 -5.09 7.69
N SER A 22 16.36 -4.40 8.47
CA SER A 22 16.55 -4.61 9.91
C SER A 22 16.87 -3.27 10.57
N THR A 23 17.11 -3.28 11.88
CA THR A 23 17.53 -2.08 12.62
C THR A 23 18.95 -2.25 13.14
N LYS A 24 19.78 -1.21 13.00
CA LYS A 24 21.10 -1.11 13.63
C LYS A 24 21.18 0.19 14.43
N GLY A 25 20.96 0.10 15.74
CA GLY A 25 20.72 1.27 16.58
C GLY A 25 19.52 2.06 16.06
N ARG A 26 19.70 3.36 15.84
CA ARG A 26 18.63 4.26 15.31
C ARG A 26 18.37 4.13 13.80
N TRP A 27 19.11 3.30 13.08
CA TRP A 27 19.04 3.24 11.62
C TRP A 27 18.24 2.04 11.14
N ILE A 28 17.39 2.28 10.14
CA ILE A 28 16.89 1.23 9.26
C ILE A 28 18.01 0.88 8.29
N VAL A 29 18.32 -0.41 8.20
CA VAL A 29 19.34 -0.94 7.29
C VAL A 29 18.75 -2.05 6.46
N ASP A 30 19.34 -2.29 5.31
CA ASP A 30 19.19 -3.52 4.56
C ASP A 30 19.80 -4.68 5.37
N SER A 31 19.06 -5.75 5.63
CA SER A 31 19.52 -6.81 6.53
C SER A 31 20.61 -7.68 5.92
N THR A 32 20.69 -7.73 4.58
CA THR A 32 21.67 -8.57 3.86
C THR A 32 23.01 -7.84 3.72
N THR A 33 22.97 -6.56 3.39
CA THR A 33 24.16 -5.73 3.09
C THR A 33 24.57 -4.83 4.25
N GLY A 34 23.69 -4.62 5.24
CA GLY A 34 23.90 -3.67 6.34
C GLY A 34 23.86 -2.20 5.93
N ARG A 35 23.54 -1.89 4.66
CA ARG A 35 23.49 -0.51 4.15
C ARG A 35 22.30 0.23 4.74
N ARG A 36 22.52 1.48 5.17
CA ARG A 36 21.44 2.34 5.66
C ARG A 36 20.40 2.60 4.58
N VAL A 37 19.13 2.42 4.93
CA VAL A 37 17.97 2.77 4.10
C VAL A 37 17.28 3.98 4.71
N LYS A 38 17.06 5.02 3.89
CA LYS A 38 16.25 6.18 4.28
C LYS A 38 14.91 6.08 3.57
N LEU A 39 13.83 6.01 4.35
CA LEU A 39 12.47 6.01 3.83
C LEU A 39 12.08 7.44 3.46
N VAL A 40 11.70 7.62 2.20
CA VAL A 40 11.16 8.86 1.63
C VAL A 40 9.81 8.45 1.04
N CYS A 41 8.77 8.56 1.85
CA CYS A 41 7.45 8.01 1.50
C CYS A 41 6.42 9.09 1.18
N VAL A 42 5.49 8.75 0.31
CA VAL A 42 4.18 9.40 0.24
C VAL A 42 3.19 8.67 1.13
N ASN A 43 2.19 9.40 1.65
CA ASN A 43 1.04 8.78 2.29
C ASN A 43 -0.08 8.60 1.26
N TRP A 44 -0.67 7.42 1.20
CA TRP A 44 -1.77 7.14 0.26
C TRP A 44 -2.96 6.50 0.99
N PRO A 45 -4.09 7.22 1.10
CA PRO A 45 -5.30 6.71 1.73
C PRO A 45 -5.88 5.49 0.99
N SER A 46 -6.18 4.41 1.73
CA SER A 46 -6.97 3.26 1.28
C SER A 46 -7.93 2.75 2.37
N HIS A 47 -7.95 3.39 3.55
CA HIS A 47 -8.78 3.02 4.71
C HIS A 47 -10.18 3.66 4.69
N THR A 48 -10.53 4.40 3.64
CA THR A 48 -11.80 5.14 3.54
C THR A 48 -12.98 4.20 3.28
N GLN A 49 -14.20 4.74 3.15
CA GLN A 49 -15.41 3.95 2.89
C GLN A 49 -15.31 3.11 1.60
N SER A 50 -14.61 3.61 0.58
CA SER A 50 -14.40 2.88 -0.68
C SER A 50 -13.57 1.60 -0.47
N MET A 51 -12.79 1.54 0.62
CA MET A 51 -11.88 0.45 0.99
C MET A 51 -10.90 0.10 -0.14
N LEU A 52 -10.56 1.10 -0.95
CA LEU A 52 -9.63 1.02 -2.06
C LEU A 52 -8.74 2.25 -2.03
N ILE A 53 -7.51 2.12 -2.54
CA ILE A 53 -6.58 3.24 -2.64
C ILE A 53 -7.20 4.39 -3.47
N GLU A 54 -7.11 5.61 -2.95
CA GLU A 54 -7.78 6.77 -3.55
C GLU A 54 -7.18 7.15 -4.91
N GLY A 55 -8.01 7.71 -5.81
CA GLY A 55 -7.58 8.25 -7.11
C GLY A 55 -7.54 7.25 -8.27
N LEU A 56 -7.86 5.97 -8.06
CA LEU A 56 -7.89 4.97 -9.14
C LEU A 56 -9.00 5.17 -10.18
N ASN A 57 -9.99 6.01 -9.88
CA ASN A 57 -11.00 6.47 -10.84
C ASN A 57 -10.51 7.64 -11.73
N HIS A 58 -9.27 8.13 -11.54
CA HIS A 58 -8.73 9.24 -12.35
C HIS A 58 -7.57 8.81 -13.25
N ARG A 59 -6.71 7.89 -12.79
CA ARG A 59 -5.49 7.47 -13.51
C ARG A 59 -5.09 6.02 -13.20
N PRO A 60 -4.37 5.33 -14.10
CA PRO A 60 -3.81 4.01 -13.82
C PRO A 60 -2.84 4.03 -12.62
N LEU A 61 -2.93 3.04 -11.73
CA LEU A 61 -2.09 2.92 -10.54
C LEU A 61 -0.59 2.93 -10.90
N LYS A 62 -0.23 2.24 -11.98
CA LYS A 62 1.17 2.18 -12.44
C LYS A 62 1.72 3.57 -12.76
N GLU A 63 0.95 4.43 -13.43
CA GLU A 63 1.42 5.77 -13.76
C GLU A 63 1.63 6.63 -12.52
N LEU A 64 0.74 6.52 -11.53
CA LEU A 64 0.86 7.22 -10.26
C LEU A 64 2.09 6.73 -9.47
N ALA A 65 2.36 5.42 -9.49
CA ALA A 65 3.56 4.83 -8.90
C ALA A 65 4.85 5.30 -9.60
N ASP A 66 4.86 5.29 -10.93
CA ASP A 66 5.98 5.79 -11.74
C ASP A 66 6.25 7.29 -11.48
N GLU A 67 5.21 8.09 -11.24
CA GLU A 67 5.34 9.50 -10.87
C GLU A 67 5.95 9.69 -9.48
N ALA A 68 5.54 8.90 -8.49
CA ALA A 68 6.16 8.91 -7.16
C ALA A 68 7.66 8.59 -7.24
N ILE A 69 8.07 7.61 -8.06
CA ILE A 69 9.48 7.29 -8.32
C ILE A 69 10.21 8.46 -8.98
N LYS A 70 9.62 9.12 -9.98
CA LYS A 70 10.20 10.31 -10.63
C LYS A 70 10.44 11.45 -9.63
N LEU A 71 9.52 11.61 -8.67
CA LEU A 71 9.63 12.55 -7.55
C LEU A 71 10.57 12.09 -6.43
N ARG A 72 11.30 10.97 -6.63
CA ARG A 72 12.30 10.41 -5.72
C ARG A 72 11.75 9.83 -4.41
N PHE A 73 10.46 9.51 -4.36
CA PHE A 73 9.93 8.65 -3.30
C PHE A 73 10.40 7.20 -3.53
N ASN A 74 10.62 6.48 -2.43
CA ASN A 74 10.99 5.05 -2.47
C ASN A 74 10.03 4.17 -1.67
N CYS A 75 8.97 4.75 -1.11
CA CYS A 75 7.96 4.03 -0.38
C CYS A 75 6.58 4.70 -0.42
N VAL A 76 5.56 3.91 -0.10
CA VAL A 76 4.20 4.37 0.16
C VAL A 76 3.81 3.92 1.56
N ARG A 77 3.35 4.86 2.40
CA ARG A 77 2.55 4.54 3.59
C ARG A 77 1.13 4.31 3.11
N LEU A 78 0.78 3.03 2.94
CA LEU A 78 -0.54 2.60 2.47
C LEU A 78 -1.39 2.27 3.68
N THR A 79 -2.46 3.04 3.84
CA THR A 79 -3.31 2.97 5.02
C THR A 79 -4.43 1.96 4.84
N TYR A 80 -4.81 1.23 5.89
CA TYR A 80 -5.99 0.38 5.90
C TYR A 80 -6.77 0.51 7.20
N ALA A 81 -8.06 0.19 7.16
CA ALA A 81 -8.88 0.03 8.35
C ALA A 81 -8.89 -1.44 8.80
N THR A 82 -8.90 -1.69 10.10
CA THR A 82 -8.92 -3.05 10.67
C THR A 82 -10.04 -3.90 10.07
N GLN A 83 -11.24 -3.31 9.94
CA GLN A 83 -12.42 -3.99 9.41
C GLN A 83 -12.34 -4.36 7.93
N MET A 84 -11.44 -3.74 7.14
CA MET A 84 -11.16 -4.19 5.77
C MET A 84 -10.71 -5.65 5.74
N PHE A 85 -9.99 -6.10 6.78
CA PHE A 85 -9.47 -7.46 6.86
C PHE A 85 -10.28 -8.38 7.78
N THR A 86 -11.00 -7.85 8.77
CA THR A 86 -11.75 -8.68 9.74
C THR A 86 -13.22 -8.86 9.37
N ARG A 87 -13.86 -7.86 8.74
CA ARG A 87 -15.31 -7.88 8.47
C ARG A 87 -15.65 -7.82 6.99
N TYR A 88 -14.88 -7.05 6.22
CA TYR A 88 -15.17 -6.75 4.82
C TYR A 88 -14.22 -7.45 3.83
N ALA A 89 -13.35 -8.33 4.32
CA ALA A 89 -12.27 -8.93 3.52
C ALA A 89 -12.75 -9.61 2.25
N ASN A 90 -13.93 -10.24 2.29
CA ASN A 90 -14.52 -11.02 1.19
C ASN A 90 -15.53 -10.23 0.35
N ARG A 91 -15.87 -8.99 0.72
CA ARG A 91 -16.72 -8.13 -0.12
C ARG A 91 -15.94 -7.73 -1.37
N THR A 92 -16.55 -7.70 -2.54
CA THR A 92 -15.85 -7.22 -3.74
C THR A 92 -15.77 -5.70 -3.78
N VAL A 93 -14.77 -5.16 -4.50
CA VAL A 93 -14.69 -3.72 -4.74
C VAL A 93 -15.94 -3.23 -5.47
N GLU A 94 -16.40 -3.97 -6.48
CA GLU A 94 -17.63 -3.65 -7.19
C GLU A 94 -18.85 -3.59 -6.26
N GLU A 95 -19.09 -4.63 -5.46
CA GLU A 95 -20.20 -4.65 -4.49
C GLU A 95 -20.12 -3.46 -3.52
N ASN A 96 -18.91 -3.10 -3.07
CA ASN A 96 -18.73 -1.98 -2.15
C ASN A 96 -19.03 -0.63 -2.81
N PHE A 97 -18.66 -0.46 -4.08
CA PHE A 97 -18.96 0.76 -4.84
C PHE A 97 -20.46 0.90 -5.11
N ASP A 98 -21.15 -0.21 -5.39
CA ASP A 98 -22.61 -0.22 -5.58
C ASP A 98 -23.35 0.14 -4.28
N LEU A 99 -22.90 -0.38 -3.13
CA LEU A 99 -23.47 -0.02 -1.82
C LEU A 99 -23.26 1.44 -1.41
N LEU A 100 -22.31 2.13 -2.04
CA LEU A 100 -21.99 3.54 -1.76
C LEU A 100 -22.57 4.48 -2.84
N ASP A 101 -23.37 3.96 -3.78
CA ASP A 101 -23.92 4.71 -4.91
C ASP A 101 -22.82 5.42 -5.76
N LEU A 102 -21.66 4.78 -5.91
CA LEU A 102 -20.48 5.34 -6.59
C LEU A 102 -20.40 4.97 -8.09
N GLU A 103 -21.53 4.97 -8.81
CA GLU A 103 -21.62 4.49 -10.20
C GLU A 103 -20.60 5.16 -11.14
N GLN A 104 -20.47 6.49 -11.08
CA GLN A 104 -19.54 7.23 -11.94
C GLN A 104 -18.07 6.88 -11.63
N ALA A 105 -17.74 6.74 -10.35
CA ALA A 105 -16.39 6.36 -9.94
C ALA A 105 -16.09 4.91 -10.33
N LYS A 106 -17.07 4.00 -10.20
CA LYS A 106 -16.97 2.61 -10.65
C LYS A 106 -16.70 2.51 -12.15
N ALA A 107 -17.45 3.26 -12.97
CA ALA A 107 -17.25 3.29 -14.42
C ALA A 107 -15.85 3.77 -14.82
N ARG A 108 -15.33 4.82 -14.16
CA ARG A 108 -13.96 5.27 -14.40
C ARG A 108 -12.91 4.32 -13.84
N LEU A 109 -13.18 3.67 -12.73
CA LEU A 109 -12.31 2.62 -12.18
C LEU A 109 -12.19 1.45 -13.17
N ALA A 110 -13.29 1.05 -13.82
CA ALA A 110 -13.28 0.07 -14.89
C ALA A 110 -12.43 0.50 -16.09
N GLN A 111 -12.42 1.79 -16.40
CA GLN A 111 -11.62 2.34 -17.49
C GLN A 111 -10.11 2.36 -17.17
N TYR A 112 -9.72 2.82 -15.99
CA TYR A 112 -8.30 3.05 -15.66
C TYR A 112 -7.62 1.89 -14.95
N ASN A 113 -8.36 1.16 -14.10
CA ASN A 113 -7.83 0.12 -13.23
C ASN A 113 -8.81 -1.06 -13.12
N PRO A 114 -9.20 -1.72 -14.22
CA PRO A 114 -10.19 -2.82 -14.19
C PRO A 114 -9.75 -4.01 -13.32
N PHE A 115 -8.44 -4.17 -13.06
CA PHE A 115 -7.89 -5.31 -12.34
C PHE A 115 -8.35 -5.42 -10.87
N VAL A 116 -8.91 -4.36 -10.27
CA VAL A 116 -9.36 -4.39 -8.87
C VAL A 116 -10.86 -4.67 -8.70
N LEU A 117 -11.69 -4.45 -9.72
CA LEU A 117 -13.16 -4.43 -9.55
C LEU A 117 -13.72 -5.75 -9.02
N ASN A 118 -13.31 -6.86 -9.64
CA ASN A 118 -13.82 -8.19 -9.29
C ASN A 118 -13.04 -8.82 -8.12
N LYS A 119 -12.07 -8.11 -7.53
CA LYS A 119 -11.32 -8.59 -6.38
C LYS A 119 -12.10 -8.30 -5.11
N THR A 120 -11.93 -9.18 -4.13
CA THR A 120 -12.35 -8.87 -2.76
C THR A 120 -11.53 -7.69 -2.20
N ILE A 121 -12.02 -6.97 -1.20
CA ILE A 121 -11.30 -5.85 -0.58
C ILE A 121 -9.88 -6.25 -0.16
N ALA A 122 -9.72 -7.43 0.44
CA ALA A 122 -8.41 -7.91 0.86
C ALA A 122 -7.48 -8.21 -0.33
N GLU A 123 -8.01 -8.81 -1.40
CA GLU A 123 -7.26 -9.08 -2.63
C GLU A 123 -6.94 -7.82 -3.43
N ALA A 124 -7.83 -6.81 -3.42
CA ALA A 124 -7.61 -5.54 -4.07
C ALA A 124 -6.47 -4.78 -3.38
N TYR A 125 -6.46 -4.72 -2.06
CA TYR A 125 -5.35 -4.16 -1.28
C TYR A 125 -4.03 -4.90 -1.59
N GLU A 126 -4.08 -6.24 -1.68
CA GLU A 126 -2.92 -7.05 -2.07
C GLU A 126 -2.42 -6.74 -3.50
N ALA A 127 -3.32 -6.63 -4.47
CA ALA A 127 -2.98 -6.32 -5.85
C ALA A 127 -2.36 -4.91 -6.00
N VAL A 128 -2.83 -3.95 -5.19
CA VAL A 128 -2.23 -2.61 -5.10
C VAL A 128 -0.80 -2.69 -4.57
N VAL A 129 -0.58 -3.44 -3.49
CA VAL A 129 0.77 -3.68 -2.93
C VAL A 129 1.70 -4.29 -3.97
N ASP A 130 1.22 -5.28 -4.74
CA ASP A 130 2.02 -5.93 -5.78
C ASP A 130 2.43 -4.96 -6.88
N MET A 131 1.48 -4.18 -7.41
CA MET A 131 1.76 -3.17 -8.45
C MET A 131 2.75 -2.09 -7.96
N LEU A 132 2.63 -1.64 -6.70
CA LEU A 132 3.58 -0.70 -6.11
C LEU A 132 4.99 -1.32 -6.02
N GLY A 133 5.09 -2.59 -5.62
CA GLY A 133 6.34 -3.32 -5.56
C GLY A 133 6.98 -3.55 -6.92
N GLU A 134 6.19 -3.93 -7.93
CA GLU A 134 6.62 -4.06 -9.32
C GLU A 134 7.15 -2.73 -9.89
N SER A 135 6.59 -1.61 -9.42
CA SER A 135 7.06 -0.26 -9.77
C SER A 135 8.29 0.18 -8.98
N GLY A 136 8.78 -0.64 -8.04
CA GLY A 136 9.98 -0.37 -7.24
C GLY A 136 9.73 0.46 -5.98
N LEU A 137 8.50 0.56 -5.50
CA LEU A 137 8.15 1.22 -4.23
C LEU A 137 8.02 0.19 -3.11
N MET A 138 8.65 0.45 -1.96
CA MET A 138 8.37 -0.28 -0.74
C MET A 138 7.00 0.12 -0.17
N VAL A 139 6.32 -0.78 0.55
CA VAL A 139 5.05 -0.45 1.20
C VAL A 139 5.16 -0.58 2.72
N ILE A 140 4.74 0.47 3.41
CA ILE A 140 4.47 0.47 4.85
C ILE A 140 2.97 0.28 5.00
N ALA A 141 2.53 -0.91 5.41
CA ALA A 141 1.13 -1.18 5.69
C ALA A 141 0.74 -0.57 7.04
N ASP A 142 -0.09 0.46 7.01
CA ASP A 142 -0.45 1.28 8.16
C ASP A 142 -1.87 0.97 8.61
N ASN A 143 -2.02 0.33 9.79
CA ASN A 143 -3.33 0.22 10.43
C ASN A 143 -3.72 1.60 10.91
N HIS A 144 -4.60 2.26 10.16
CA HIS A 144 -4.90 3.66 10.37
C HIS A 144 -6.02 3.84 11.39
N MET A 145 -7.05 3.00 11.32
CA MET A 145 -8.28 3.09 12.13
C MET A 145 -8.99 1.74 12.21
N SER A 146 -9.98 1.58 13.10
CA SER A 146 -10.77 0.34 13.15
C SER A 146 -11.80 0.26 12.02
N GLN A 147 -12.66 1.27 11.88
CA GLN A 147 -13.71 1.34 10.85
C GLN A 147 -13.23 1.99 9.54
N PRO A 148 -13.75 1.58 8.37
CA PRO A 148 -13.46 2.24 7.10
C PRO A 148 -14.25 3.55 7.00
N ARG A 149 -13.56 4.69 7.12
CA ARG A 149 -14.13 6.05 6.96
C ARG A 149 -13.01 7.06 6.79
N TRP A 150 -13.36 8.33 6.59
CA TRP A 150 -12.36 9.40 6.66
C TRP A 150 -11.97 9.66 8.11
N CYS A 151 -10.67 9.89 8.32
CA CYS A 151 -10.08 10.02 9.63
C CYS A 151 -10.10 11.44 10.20
N CYS A 152 -9.71 11.44 11.48
CA CYS A 152 -8.86 12.39 12.17
C CYS A 152 -9.59 13.50 12.94
N SER A 153 -10.90 13.36 13.12
CA SER A 153 -11.60 14.10 14.16
C SER A 153 -11.22 13.51 15.53
N LEU A 154 -11.09 14.37 16.54
CA LEU A 154 -10.82 13.95 17.92
C LEU A 154 -12.03 13.21 18.54
N ASP A 155 -13.23 13.42 17.99
CA ASP A 155 -14.49 12.92 18.55
C ASP A 155 -15.07 11.77 17.71
N ASP A 156 -14.21 11.02 17.05
CA ASP A 156 -14.63 9.99 16.10
C ASP A 156 -14.62 8.57 16.69
N ASP A 157 -14.29 8.47 17.98
CA ASP A 157 -14.29 7.28 18.83
C ASP A 157 -13.54 6.08 18.22
N ASN A 158 -12.44 6.33 17.51
CA ASN A 158 -11.71 5.31 16.73
C ASN A 158 -10.19 5.48 16.79
N GLY A 159 -9.69 6.23 17.77
CA GLY A 159 -8.29 6.57 17.93
C GLY A 159 -7.50 5.49 18.67
N PHE A 160 -7.96 5.02 19.84
CA PHE A 160 -7.19 4.08 20.67
C PHE A 160 -7.98 3.31 21.74
N PHE A 161 -7.27 2.55 22.58
CA PHE A 161 -7.86 1.72 23.64
C PHE A 161 -8.84 2.53 24.51
N GLY A 162 -10.07 2.01 24.64
CA GLY A 162 -11.14 2.65 25.40
C GLY A 162 -12.16 3.37 24.52
N ASP A 163 -11.82 3.65 23.25
CA ASP A 163 -12.76 4.26 22.32
C ASP A 163 -13.84 3.27 21.87
N ARG A 164 -15.03 3.80 21.57
CA ARG A 164 -16.23 3.01 21.24
C ARG A 164 -16.02 2.04 20.08
N TYR A 165 -15.28 2.45 19.06
CA TYR A 165 -15.08 1.66 17.84
C TYR A 165 -13.75 0.90 17.82
N PHE A 166 -12.94 1.00 18.89
CA PHE A 166 -11.67 0.28 19.01
C PHE A 166 -11.82 -0.99 19.86
N ASP A 167 -12.00 -2.14 19.19
CA ASP A 167 -11.89 -3.46 19.82
C ASP A 167 -10.45 -3.98 19.69
N HIS A 168 -9.74 -4.09 20.82
CA HIS A 168 -8.35 -4.55 20.85
C HIS A 168 -8.15 -5.99 20.35
N GLN A 169 -9.13 -6.89 20.55
CA GLN A 169 -9.04 -8.28 20.07
C GLN A 169 -9.25 -8.34 18.56
N GLU A 170 -10.17 -7.53 18.04
CA GLU A 170 -10.35 -7.38 16.59
C GLU A 170 -9.12 -6.72 15.95
N TRP A 171 -8.55 -5.71 16.59
CA TRP A 171 -7.31 -5.05 16.15
C TRP A 171 -6.13 -6.02 16.06
N LEU A 172 -5.87 -6.81 17.12
CA LEU A 172 -4.83 -7.86 17.10
C LEU A 172 -5.08 -8.89 15.99
N ARG A 173 -6.33 -9.31 15.80
CA ARG A 173 -6.72 -10.22 14.72
C ARG A 173 -6.45 -9.61 13.34
N GLY A 174 -6.82 -8.35 13.14
CA GLY A 174 -6.57 -7.61 11.90
C GLY A 174 -5.08 -7.52 11.59
N LEU A 175 -4.25 -7.14 12.58
CA LEU A 175 -2.80 -7.12 12.44
C LEU A 175 -2.24 -8.48 12.04
N ASN A 176 -2.69 -9.56 12.69
CA ASN A 176 -2.26 -10.92 12.36
C ASN A 176 -2.66 -11.31 10.93
N LEU A 177 -3.90 -11.03 10.51
CA LEU A 177 -4.37 -11.31 9.14
C LEU A 177 -3.53 -10.59 8.08
N VAL A 178 -3.26 -9.29 8.28
CA VAL A 178 -2.42 -8.50 7.38
C VAL A 178 -0.99 -9.04 7.38
N ALA A 179 -0.40 -9.29 8.55
CA ALA A 179 0.95 -9.82 8.65
C ALA A 179 1.08 -11.21 7.99
N GLN A 180 0.10 -12.10 8.14
CA GLN A 180 0.10 -13.40 7.49
C GLN A 180 -0.01 -13.27 5.97
N ARG A 181 -0.95 -12.46 5.48
CA ARG A 181 -1.15 -12.21 4.05
C ARG A 181 0.11 -11.70 3.36
N PHE A 182 0.81 -10.76 4.00
CA PHE A 182 2.02 -10.16 3.42
C PHE A 182 3.33 -10.83 3.86
N SER A 183 3.27 -11.94 4.61
CA SER A 183 4.46 -12.60 5.19
C SER A 183 5.50 -13.06 4.18
N LYS A 184 5.06 -13.42 2.98
CA LYS A 184 5.91 -13.93 1.90
C LYS A 184 6.19 -12.88 0.82
N LYS A 185 5.66 -11.66 0.96
CA LYS A 185 5.88 -10.59 -0.01
C LYS A 185 7.10 -9.79 0.41
N SER A 186 8.09 -9.72 -0.48
CA SER A 186 9.26 -8.87 -0.29
C SER A 186 8.86 -7.41 -0.12
N THR A 187 7.83 -6.93 -0.83
CA THR A 187 7.37 -5.53 -0.89
C THR A 187 6.89 -4.89 0.43
N VAL A 188 6.42 -5.69 1.40
CA VAL A 188 5.82 -5.19 2.65
C VAL A 188 6.65 -5.65 3.84
N ARG A 189 7.09 -4.72 4.69
CA ARG A 189 7.83 -5.07 5.92
C ARG A 189 7.02 -4.88 7.20
N LYS A 190 7.18 -5.87 8.08
CA LYS A 190 6.67 -5.95 9.45
C LYS A 190 7.68 -5.36 10.42
N ASN A 191 7.20 -4.59 11.41
CA ASN A 191 7.97 -4.26 12.60
C ASN A 191 7.94 -5.43 13.58
#